data_AF-A0A8J7A9P1-F1
#
_entry.id   AF-A0A8J7A9P1-F1
#
_cell.length_a   1.000
_cell.length_b   1.000
_cell.length_c   1.000
_cell.angle_alpha   90.00
_cell.angle_beta   90.00
_cell.angle_gamma   90.00
#
_symmetry.space_group_name_H-M   'P 1'
#
loop_
_entity.id
_entity.type
_entity.pdbx_description
1 polymer ?
#
loop_
_entity_poly.entity_id
_entity_poly.type
_entity_poly.pdbx_seq_one_letter_code
_entity_poly.pdbx_strand_id
1 'polypeptide(L)' 'MRLHLLQLDEHTYQFVWCHHHLLLDGWSLPLVFQDLLEFYQAISHGKALPKRPTLGYRNYIAWLQQQNRDLAADFWRQKL' A
#
# COMPACT_ATOMS: atom_id res chain seq x y z
N MET A 1 6.54 -9.53 1.32
CA MET A 1 6.08 -9.00 2.63
C MET A 1 6.23 -10.07 3.68
N ARG A 2 6.49 -9.69 4.92
CA ARG A 2 6.50 -10.58 6.09
C ARG A 2 5.68 -9.92 7.19
N LEU A 3 4.77 -10.68 7.79
CA LEU A 3 3.82 -10.22 8.80
C LEU A 3 3.93 -11.19 9.99
N HIS A 4 4.15 -10.65 11.18
CA HIS A 4 4.21 -11.42 12.41
C HIS A 4 3.31 -10.75 13.46
N LEU A 5 2.46 -11.54 14.10
CA LEU A 5 1.68 -11.12 15.25
C LEU A 5 2.17 -11.92 16.45
N LEU A 6 2.69 -11.21 17.44
CA LEU A 6 3.25 -11.78 18.66
C LEU A 6 2.33 -11.42 19.82
N GLN A 7 1.85 -12.41 20.55
CA GLN A 7 1.14 -12.19 21.81
C GLN A 7 2.19 -12.00 22.92
N LEU A 8 2.16 -10.84 23.59
CA LEU A 8 3.09 -10.51 24.67
C LEU A 8 2.49 -10.84 26.04
N ASP A 9 1.16 -10.67 26.20
CA ASP A 9 0.38 -11.05 27.37
C ASP A 9 -1.09 -11.38 26.96
N GLU A 10 -2.02 -11.50 27.91
CA GLU A 10 -3.44 -11.80 27.64
C GLU A 10 -4.14 -10.80 26.69
N HIS A 11 -3.74 -9.52 26.71
CA HIS A 11 -4.41 -8.43 25.98
C HIS A 11 -3.46 -7.54 25.16
N THR A 12 -2.16 -7.81 25.19
CA THR A 12 -1.12 -7.05 24.50
C THR A 12 -0.55 -7.87 23.36
N TYR A 13 -0.56 -7.27 22.17
CA TYR A 13 -0.02 -7.85 20.96
C TYR A 13 0.96 -6.88 20.30
N GLN A 14 2.05 -7.42 19.78
CA GLN A 14 2.96 -6.70 18.90
C GLN A 14 2.79 -7.20 17.47
N PHE A 15 2.43 -6.28 16.58
CA PHE A 15 2.37 -6.54 15.15
C PHE A 15 3.62 -6.02 14.47
N VAL A 16 4.41 -6.93 13.90
CA VAL A 16 5.63 -6.61 13.15
C VAL A 16 5.36 -6.82 11.67
N TRP A 17 5.45 -5.73 10.92
CA TRP A 17 5.26 -5.75 9.48
C TRP A 17 6.52 -5.27 8.75
N CYS A 18 7.16 -6.20 8.03
CA CYS A 18 8.30 -5.92 7.17
C CYS A 18 7.90 -5.98 5.68
N HIS A 19 8.27 -4.96 4.92
CA HIS A 19 8.08 -4.90 3.47
C HIS A 19 9.31 -4.32 2.77
N HIS A 20 9.40 -4.56 1.46
CA HIS A 20 10.45 -3.96 0.63
C HIS A 20 9.94 -2.61 0.10
N HIS A 21 10.74 -1.54 0.23
CA HIS A 21 10.33 -0.17 -0.13
C HIS A 21 9.95 0.00 -1.62
N LEU A 22 10.42 -0.89 -2.49
CA LEU A 22 10.04 -0.92 -3.91
C LEU A 22 8.52 -1.20 -4.12
N LEU A 23 7.86 -1.83 -3.15
CA LEU A 23 6.44 -2.21 -3.25
C LEU A 23 5.50 -1.19 -2.61
N LEU A 24 5.95 -0.54 -1.54
CA LEU A 24 5.19 0.41 -0.74
C LEU A 24 6.11 1.55 -0.32
N ASP A 25 5.58 2.75 -0.41
CA ASP A 25 6.19 3.99 0.05
C ASP A 25 5.48 4.53 1.31
N GLY A 26 5.94 5.68 1.81
CA GLY A 26 5.35 6.33 2.99
C GLY A 26 3.90 6.78 2.81
N TRP A 27 3.39 6.84 1.57
CA TRP A 27 2.01 7.24 1.28
C TRP A 27 1.07 6.04 1.18
N SER A 28 1.50 4.98 0.50
CA SER A 28 0.72 3.76 0.27
C SER A 28 0.61 2.88 1.50
N LEU A 29 1.62 2.87 2.39
CA LEU A 29 1.62 2.02 3.58
C LEU A 29 0.41 2.29 4.52
N PRO A 30 0.09 3.54 4.91
CA PRO A 30 -1.10 3.83 5.71
C PRO A 30 -2.41 3.41 5.05
N LEU A 31 -2.52 3.53 3.71
CA LEU A 31 -3.72 3.13 2.98
C LEU A 31 -3.96 1.62 3.06
N VAL A 32 -2.91 0.82 2.84
CA VAL A 32 -2.99 -0.64 2.97
C VAL A 32 -3.27 -1.05 4.42
N PHE A 33 -2.68 -0.36 5.39
CA PHE A 33 -2.93 -0.64 6.81
C PHE A 33 -4.37 -0.31 7.23
N GLN A 34 -4.93 0.78 6.72
CA GLN A 34 -6.34 1.12 6.94
C GLN A 34 -7.26 0.03 6.40
N ASP A 35 -7.01 -0.44 5.16
CA ASP A 35 -7.77 -1.54 4.57
C ASP A 35 -7.71 -2.77 5.48
N LEU A 36 -6.51 -3.16 5.91
CA LEU A 36 -6.32 -4.30 6.82
C LEU A 36 -7.20 -4.19 8.07
N LEU A 37 -7.23 -3.03 8.73
CA LEU A 37 -8.03 -2.80 9.93
C LEU A 37 -9.53 -2.83 9.66
N GLU A 38 -9.99 -2.26 8.55
CA GLU A 38 -11.41 -2.28 8.17
C GLU A 38 -11.90 -3.71 7.88
N PHE A 39 -11.12 -4.47 7.12
CA PHE A 39 -11.42 -5.88 6.86
C PHE A 39 -11.39 -6.69 8.15
N TYR A 40 -10.39 -6.49 9.01
CA TYR A 40 -10.30 -7.16 10.31
C TYR A 40 -11.53 -6.88 11.17
N GLN A 41 -11.95 -5.62 11.30
CA GLN A 41 -13.14 -5.24 12.06
C GLN A 41 -14.42 -5.81 11.47
N ALA A 42 -14.58 -5.82 10.15
CA ALA A 42 -15.75 -6.41 9.51
C ALA A 42 -15.86 -7.91 9.83
N ILE A 43 -14.74 -8.64 9.69
CA ILE A 43 -14.66 -10.07 9.98
C ILE A 43 -14.93 -10.34 11.47
N SER A 44 -14.28 -9.60 12.38
CA SER A 44 -14.40 -9.82 13.82
C SER A 44 -15.80 -9.59 14.37
N HIS A 45 -16.60 -8.76 13.70
CA HIS A 45 -17.98 -8.46 14.08
C HIS A 45 -19.03 -9.16 13.21
N GLY A 46 -18.64 -10.06 12.30
CA GLY A 46 -19.56 -10.75 11.39
C GLY A 46 -20.32 -9.81 10.44
N LYS A 47 -19.73 -8.66 10.09
CA LYS A 47 -20.30 -7.67 9.18
C LYS A 47 -19.90 -7.97 7.74
N ALA A 48 -20.65 -7.40 6.79
CA ALA A 48 -20.31 -7.47 5.37
C ALA A 48 -18.94 -6.82 5.10
N LEU A 49 -18.15 -7.43 4.22
CA LEU A 49 -16.84 -6.90 3.86
C LEU A 49 -16.97 -5.61 3.04
N PRO A 50 -16.07 -4.63 3.25
CA PRO A 50 -16.03 -3.43 2.42
C PRO A 50 -15.84 -3.77 0.94
N LYS A 51 -16.65 -3.18 0.06
CA LYS A 51 -16.40 -3.23 -1.38
C LYS A 51 -15.42 -2.11 -1.74
N ARG A 52 -14.21 -2.48 -2.15
CA ARG A 52 -13.22 -1.52 -2.66
C ARG A 52 -12.91 -1.80 -4.13
N PRO A 53 -12.92 -0.77 -4.99
CA PRO A 53 -12.43 -0.92 -6.35
C PRO A 53 -10.91 -1.16 -6.31
N THR A 54 -10.46 -2.29 -6.86
CA THR A 54 -9.03 -2.57 -6.99
C THR A 54 -8.51 -2.01 -8.30
N LEU A 55 -7.97 -0.78 -8.26
CA LEU A 55 -7.14 -0.29 -9.36
C LEU A 55 -5.78 -0.98 -9.28
N GLY A 56 -5.54 -1.94 -10.15
CA GLY A 56 -4.28 -2.68 -10.17
C GLY A 56 -3.11 -1.76 -10.54
N TYR A 57 -1.96 -1.94 -9.89
CA TYR A 57 -0.72 -1.20 -10.18
C TYR A 57 -0.31 -1.26 -11.67
N ARG A 58 -0.75 -2.29 -12.40
CA ARG A 58 -0.60 -2.38 -13.86
C ARG A 58 -1.16 -1.19 -14.63
N ASN A 59 -2.22 -0.55 -14.14
CA ASN A 59 -2.82 0.60 -14.80
C ASN A 59 -1.88 1.81 -14.70
N TYR A 60 -1.21 1.97 -13.55
CA TYR A 60 -0.16 2.96 -13.39
C TYR A 60 1.02 2.66 -14.31
N ILE A 61 1.44 1.39 -14.43
CA ILE A 61 2.52 1.01 -15.36
C ILE A 61 2.14 1.30 -16.82
N ALA A 62 0.91 0.98 -17.23
CA ALA A 62 0.41 1.26 -18.57
C ALA A 62 0.39 2.77 -18.85
N TRP A 63 -0.05 3.58 -17.88
CA TRP A 63 0.03 5.04 -17.96
C TRP A 63 1.48 5.51 -18.06
N LEU A 64 2.38 4.98 -17.23
CA LEU A 64 3.80 5.37 -17.20
C LEU A 64 4.50 5.09 -18.53
N GLN A 65 4.16 3.99 -19.20
CA GLN A 65 4.69 3.63 -20.52
C GLN A 65 4.25 4.59 -21.64
N GLN A 66 3.17 5.34 -21.45
CA GLN A 66 2.68 6.32 -22.42
C GLN A 66 3.34 7.71 -22.25
N GLN A 67 4.18 7.90 -21.24
CA GLN A 67 4.79 9.20 -20.95
C GLN A 67 5.99 9.47 -21.86
N ASN A 68 6.13 10.73 -22.32
CA ASN A 68 7.29 11.15 -23.10
C ASN A 68 8.50 11.40 -22.18
N ARG A 69 9.47 10.48 -22.22
CA ARG A 69 10.67 10.54 -21.38
C ARG A 69 11.63 11.67 -21.79
N ASP A 70 11.70 12.01 -23.06
CA ASP A 70 12.59 13.05 -23.57
C ASP A 70 12.11 14.42 -23.11
N LEU A 71 10.79 14.67 -23.18
CA LEU A 71 10.19 15.90 -22.68
C LEU A 71 10.43 16.08 -21.18
N ALA A 72 10.30 15.01 -20.40
CA ALA A 72 10.61 15.04 -18.96
C ALA A 72 12.10 15.31 -18.70
N ALA A 73 13.00 14.69 -19.47
CA ALA A 73 14.44 14.90 -19.34
C ALA A 73 14.84 16.35 -19.67
N ASP A 74 14.29 16.91 -20.75
CA ASP A 74 14.57 18.28 -21.16
C ASP A 74 14.06 19.29 -20.13
N PHE A 75 12.89 19.06 -19.54
CA PHE A 75 12.41 19.87 -18.43
C PHE A 75 13.41 19.91 -17.27
N TRP A 76 13.91 18.75 -16.82
CA TRP A 76 14.83 18.69 -15.68
C TRP A 76 16.20 19.30 -15.99
N ARG A 77 16.72 19.13 -17.22
CA ARG A 77 17.98 19.77 -17.66
C ARG A 77 17.91 21.30 -17.68
N GLN A 78 16.72 21.88 -17.90
CA GLN A 78 16.54 23.32 -17.85
C GLN A 78 16.42 23.86 -16.42
N LYS A 79 16.16 23.00 -15.43
CA LYS A 79 15.88 23.38 -14.04
C LYS A 79 17.01 23.09 -13.06
N LEU A 80 17.94 22.20 -13.43
CA LEU A 80 19.12 21.81 -12.66
C LEU A 80 20.38 22.29 -13.37
#